data_AF-A0AAU3Y7B8-F1
#
_entry.id   AF-A0AAU3Y7B8-F1
#
_cell.length_a   1.000
_cell.length_b   1.000
_cell.length_c   1.000
_cell.angle_alpha   90.00
_cell.angle_beta   90.00
_cell.angle_gamma   90.00
#
_symmetry.space_group_name_H-M   'P 1'
#
loop_
_entity.id
_entity.type
_entity.pdbx_description
1 polymer ?
#
loop_
_entity_poly.entity_id
_entity_poly.type
_entity_poly.pdbx_seq_one_letter_code
_entity_poly.pdbx_strand_id
1 'polypeptide(L)'
;MHDITREFVGLASPLVGRAGAGGYPCQGIYHRPEGHRPTTAFIATHYNVDFSEHYLAPYLAERGYGFLGWNTRFRGNEPYFLLDHALAEIGVGVRWLKEVAGVERVVLLGNSGGGSLMAAYQSQAVEPNVLPTAGGRPVEAIQHLDAGDLFVALAAHSGRPEVLTNWMDPSVTDETDALSVDPDLDPFGPRNPAPYDAEFQRRYRAAQRARNERITDWALERLDTLRGTRARDQLFQLHRTWADLRMIDPAIEPSDRRPNWCYLGDPARANYGMFGIGTLSTLRTWLSMWSLRTSQCIAAPHLARITVPSLVVHATADACVYDSDADALFRHLAAPDKRLETVKSDHYLQEPDGTRSLAADLIANWVAERTP
;
A
#
# COMPACT_ATOMS: atom_id res chain seq x y z
N MET A 1 6.96 0.47 32.48
CA MET A 1 7.21 0.04 31.10
C MET A 1 7.26 -1.46 31.14
N HIS A 2 6.43 -2.14 30.35
CA HIS A 2 6.61 -3.58 30.14
C HIS A 2 7.78 -3.71 29.17
N ASP A 3 8.79 -4.52 29.51
CA ASP A 3 9.88 -4.76 28.59
C ASP A 3 9.36 -5.47 27.34
N ILE A 4 9.84 -5.06 26.16
CA ILE A 4 9.40 -5.56 24.85
C ILE A 4 10.53 -6.39 24.25
N THR A 5 10.27 -7.67 23.98
CA THR A 5 11.19 -8.50 23.20
C THR A 5 11.04 -8.19 21.71
N ARG A 6 12.17 -8.01 21.02
CA ARG A 6 12.25 -7.85 19.56
C ARG A 6 13.02 -9.03 18.97
N GLU A 7 12.35 -9.84 18.18
CA GLU A 7 12.93 -11.03 17.55
C GLU A 7 13.02 -10.81 16.04
N PHE A 8 14.23 -10.87 15.48
CA PHE A 8 14.40 -10.87 14.04
C PHE A 8 13.97 -12.22 13.45
N VAL A 9 13.09 -12.17 12.47
CA VAL A 9 12.57 -13.36 11.77
C VAL A 9 13.02 -13.29 10.32
N GLY A 10 13.66 -14.34 9.82
CA GLY A 10 14.10 -14.46 8.43
C GLY A 10 13.78 -15.85 7.89
N LEU A 11 13.03 -15.92 6.78
CA LEU A 11 12.55 -17.16 6.19
C LEU A 11 12.72 -17.18 4.66
N ALA A 12 12.81 -18.40 4.12
CA ALA A 12 12.92 -18.60 2.69
C ALA A 12 11.61 -18.21 1.98
N SER A 13 11.72 -17.60 0.81
CA SER A 13 10.56 -17.40 -0.06
C SER A 13 10.16 -18.75 -0.68
N PRO A 14 8.86 -19.08 -0.78
CA PRO A 14 8.42 -20.28 -1.49
C PRO A 14 8.72 -20.24 -2.99
N LEU A 15 9.18 -19.10 -3.52
CA LEU A 15 9.38 -18.85 -4.95
C LEU A 15 10.84 -18.79 -5.33
N VAL A 16 11.68 -18.21 -4.47
CA VAL A 16 13.12 -18.03 -4.74
C VAL A 16 14.03 -18.67 -3.69
N GLY A 17 13.45 -19.32 -2.67
CA GLY A 17 14.20 -20.00 -1.63
C GLY A 17 15.00 -19.05 -0.74
N ARG A 18 16.11 -19.54 -0.20
CA ARG A 18 17.13 -18.72 0.48
C ARG A 18 18.14 -18.23 -0.56
N ALA A 19 18.54 -16.97 -0.49
CA ALA A 19 19.52 -16.42 -1.41
C ALA A 19 20.87 -17.15 -1.26
N GLY A 20 21.61 -17.33 -2.37
CA GLY A 20 22.92 -17.98 -2.36
C GLY A 20 23.97 -17.28 -1.50
N ALA A 21 23.83 -15.96 -1.28
CA ALA A 21 24.65 -15.19 -0.34
C ALA A 21 24.26 -15.40 1.14
N GLY A 22 23.28 -16.26 1.43
CA GLY A 22 22.84 -16.63 2.78
C GLY A 22 21.66 -15.82 3.33
N GLY A 23 21.23 -14.76 2.64
CA GLY A 23 20.09 -13.93 3.05
C GLY A 23 18.72 -14.62 2.87
N TYR A 24 17.81 -14.38 3.80
CA TYR A 24 16.41 -14.76 3.67
C TYR A 24 15.63 -13.65 2.96
N PRO A 25 14.85 -13.93 1.90
CA PRO A 25 14.09 -12.90 1.19
C PRO A 25 12.90 -12.35 1.98
N CYS A 26 12.29 -13.16 2.84
CA CYS A 26 11.17 -12.74 3.69
C CYS A 26 11.72 -12.46 5.09
N GLN A 27 11.53 -11.24 5.58
CA GLN A 27 12.19 -10.76 6.80
C GLN A 27 11.27 -9.87 7.62
N GLY A 28 11.44 -9.87 8.94
CA GLY A 28 10.65 -9.02 9.82
C GLY A 28 11.20 -8.94 11.23
N ILE A 29 10.55 -8.14 12.06
CA ILE A 29 10.79 -8.11 13.51
C ILE A 29 9.46 -8.38 14.21
N TYR A 30 9.47 -9.41 15.04
CA TYR A 30 8.35 -9.73 15.92
C TYR A 30 8.55 -9.04 17.27
N HIS A 31 7.61 -8.16 17.61
CA HIS A 31 7.52 -7.48 18.89
C HIS A 31 6.50 -8.19 19.78
N ARG A 32 6.85 -8.43 21.05
CA ARG A 32 5.94 -8.99 22.05
C ARG A 32 6.33 -8.54 23.45
N PRO A 33 5.39 -8.55 24.43
CA PRO A 33 5.76 -8.36 25.82
C PRO A 33 6.75 -9.44 26.29
N GLU A 34 7.73 -9.04 27.09
CA GLU A 34 8.68 -9.96 27.70
C GLU A 34 7.97 -10.93 28.66
N GLY A 35 8.41 -12.19 28.71
CA GLY A 35 7.82 -13.23 29.56
C GLY A 35 6.41 -13.69 29.19
N HIS A 36 5.74 -13.02 28.24
CA HIS A 36 4.42 -13.38 27.74
C HIS A 36 4.48 -13.89 26.29
N ARG A 37 3.66 -14.89 25.97
CA ARG A 37 3.42 -15.35 24.60
C ARG A 37 2.01 -14.91 24.21
N PRO A 38 1.86 -13.83 23.41
CA PRO A 38 0.55 -13.37 22.96
C PRO A 38 -0.18 -14.44 22.16
N THR A 39 -1.47 -14.65 22.44
CA THR A 39 -2.35 -15.51 21.63
C THR A 39 -2.95 -14.74 20.44
N THR A 40 -2.88 -13.41 20.44
CA THR A 40 -3.31 -12.55 19.34
C THR A 40 -2.14 -11.70 18.86
N ALA A 41 -1.89 -11.67 17.54
CA ALA A 41 -0.83 -10.87 16.96
C ALA A 41 -1.22 -10.18 15.65
N PHE A 42 -0.68 -8.99 15.45
CA PHE A 42 -0.79 -8.22 14.23
C PHE A 42 0.31 -8.62 13.25
N ILE A 43 0.00 -8.54 11.95
CA ILE A 43 1.00 -8.56 10.88
C ILE A 43 0.74 -7.40 9.92
N ALA A 44 1.80 -6.68 9.56
CA ALA A 44 1.73 -5.57 8.62
C ALA A 44 2.81 -5.72 7.54
N THR A 45 2.42 -5.50 6.29
CA THR A 45 3.32 -5.55 5.12
C THR A 45 3.02 -4.40 4.17
N HIS A 46 4.07 -3.86 3.55
CA HIS A 46 3.98 -2.83 2.52
C HIS A 46 4.53 -3.32 1.17
N TYR A 47 4.15 -2.65 0.08
CA TYR A 47 4.64 -2.94 -1.27
C TYR A 47 6.17 -2.84 -1.40
N ASN A 48 6.78 -1.88 -0.71
CA ASN A 48 8.19 -1.51 -0.88
C ASN A 48 8.88 -0.88 0.34
N VAL A 49 8.14 -0.32 1.30
CA VAL A 49 8.66 0.30 2.52
C VAL A 49 9.03 -0.80 3.52
N ASP A 50 10.09 -0.56 4.30
CA ASP A 50 10.45 -1.45 5.40
C ASP A 50 9.44 -1.35 6.54
N PHE A 51 8.69 -2.42 6.77
CA PHE A 51 7.72 -2.53 7.86
C PHE A 51 8.24 -3.36 9.04
N SER A 52 9.49 -3.82 9.03
CA SER A 52 10.04 -4.60 10.15
C SER A 52 9.99 -3.82 11.46
N GLU A 53 10.28 -2.52 11.42
CA GLU A 53 10.17 -1.59 12.55
C GLU A 53 8.90 -0.72 12.48
N HIS A 54 7.76 -1.32 12.11
CA HIS A 54 6.49 -0.58 12.00
C HIS A 54 6.19 0.24 13.26
N TYR A 55 5.79 1.50 13.08
CA TYR A 55 5.72 2.48 14.17
C TYR A 55 4.67 2.17 15.26
N LEU A 56 3.69 1.30 15.00
CA LEU A 56 2.74 0.81 16.02
C LEU A 56 3.20 -0.45 16.76
N ALA A 57 4.26 -1.13 16.30
CA ALA A 57 4.69 -2.40 16.87
C ALA A 57 4.98 -2.35 18.38
N PRO A 58 5.76 -1.37 18.90
CA PRO A 58 5.99 -1.29 20.35
C PRO A 58 4.70 -0.96 21.10
N TYR A 59 3.87 -0.05 20.59
CA TYR A 59 2.63 0.37 21.27
C TYR A 59 1.61 -0.77 21.40
N LEU A 60 1.47 -1.62 20.38
CA LEU A 60 0.58 -2.77 20.45
C LEU A 60 1.17 -3.89 21.34
N ALA A 61 2.49 -4.04 21.36
CA ALA A 61 3.16 -4.95 22.29
C ALA A 61 2.99 -4.54 23.76
N GLU A 62 3.05 -3.25 24.08
CA GLU A 62 2.75 -2.73 25.43
C GLU A 62 1.31 -3.04 25.89
N ARG A 63 0.40 -3.27 24.93
CA ARG A 63 -1.01 -3.60 25.16
C ARG A 63 -1.26 -5.11 25.19
N GLY A 64 -0.21 -5.93 25.22
CA GLY A 64 -0.30 -7.39 25.37
C GLY A 64 -0.34 -8.18 24.06
N TYR A 65 -0.29 -7.51 22.90
CA TYR A 65 -0.38 -8.18 21.60
C TYR A 65 0.99 -8.52 21.00
N GLY A 66 1.05 -9.52 20.13
CA GLY A 66 2.18 -9.70 19.24
C GLY A 66 2.11 -8.71 18.07
N PHE A 67 3.25 -8.30 17.51
CA PHE A 67 3.28 -7.53 16.26
C PHE A 67 4.43 -7.98 15.39
N LEU A 68 4.14 -8.58 14.24
CA LEU A 68 5.11 -8.91 13.21
C LEU A 68 5.11 -7.83 12.12
N GLY A 69 6.10 -6.96 12.19
CA GLY A 69 6.45 -6.12 11.04
C GLY A 69 7.08 -7.01 9.97
N TRP A 70 6.42 -7.21 8.83
CA TRP A 70 6.80 -8.24 7.85
C TRP A 70 7.07 -7.65 6.47
N ASN A 71 8.23 -7.99 5.93
CA ASN A 71 8.67 -7.62 4.60
C ASN A 71 8.70 -8.84 3.68
N THR A 72 8.14 -8.66 2.50
CA THR A 72 8.41 -9.51 1.35
C THR A 72 9.78 -9.15 0.75
N ARG A 73 10.23 -9.90 -0.24
CA ARG A 73 11.46 -9.58 -0.98
C ARG A 73 11.42 -8.24 -1.71
N PHE A 74 10.24 -7.62 -1.82
CA PHE A 74 10.03 -6.38 -2.55
C PHE A 74 10.33 -5.13 -1.72
N ARG A 75 10.70 -5.27 -0.43
CA ARG A 75 11.26 -4.16 0.35
C ARG A 75 12.47 -3.54 -0.36
N GLY A 76 12.37 -2.27 -0.71
CA GLY A 76 13.39 -1.54 -1.48
C GLY A 76 13.54 -2.01 -2.94
N ASN A 77 12.68 -2.92 -3.41
CA ASN A 77 12.76 -3.55 -4.73
C ASN A 77 11.42 -3.43 -5.50
N GLU A 78 10.72 -2.30 -5.30
CA GLU A 78 9.46 -1.93 -5.97
C GLU A 78 9.47 -2.16 -7.50
N PRO A 79 10.55 -1.86 -8.25
CA PRO A 79 10.54 -1.97 -9.71
C PRO A 79 10.24 -3.37 -10.24
N TYR A 80 10.32 -4.40 -9.41
CA TYR A 80 10.12 -5.81 -9.77
C TYR A 80 8.91 -6.45 -9.08
N PHE A 81 8.03 -5.64 -8.45
CA PHE A 81 6.90 -6.13 -7.68
C PHE A 81 5.92 -6.98 -8.52
N LEU A 82 5.47 -8.09 -7.96
CA LEU A 82 4.39 -8.93 -8.48
C LEU A 82 3.45 -9.31 -7.33
N LEU A 83 2.15 -9.10 -7.51
CA LEU A 83 1.16 -9.26 -6.44
C LEU A 83 1.11 -10.70 -5.91
N ASP A 84 0.91 -11.68 -6.78
CA ASP A 84 0.87 -13.10 -6.44
C ASP A 84 2.12 -13.59 -5.68
N HIS A 85 3.29 -13.06 -6.02
CA HIS A 85 4.53 -13.35 -5.30
C HIS A 85 4.53 -12.75 -3.90
N ALA A 86 4.09 -11.49 -3.77
CA ALA A 86 4.00 -10.82 -2.48
C ALA A 86 3.02 -11.53 -1.55
N LEU A 87 1.86 -11.98 -2.06
CA LEU A 87 0.87 -12.71 -1.27
C LEU A 87 1.42 -14.04 -0.74
N ALA A 88 2.15 -14.79 -1.56
CA ALA A 88 2.81 -16.02 -1.13
C ALA A 88 3.82 -15.77 0.00
N GLU A 89 4.57 -14.66 -0.08
CA GLU A 89 5.57 -14.28 0.91
C GLU A 89 4.97 -13.68 2.19
N ILE A 90 3.81 -13.02 2.12
CA ILE A 90 3.02 -12.66 3.31
C ILE A 90 2.54 -13.94 4.02
N GLY A 91 2.13 -14.96 3.25
CA GLY A 91 1.72 -16.26 3.79
C GLY A 91 2.79 -16.95 4.65
N VAL A 92 4.06 -16.71 4.36
CA VAL A 92 5.18 -17.20 5.19
C VAL A 92 5.16 -16.58 6.59
N GLY A 93 4.92 -15.27 6.68
CA GLY A 93 4.85 -14.55 7.96
C GLY A 93 3.62 -14.94 8.78
N VAL A 94 2.45 -15.07 8.13
CA VAL A 94 1.22 -15.53 8.80
C VAL A 94 1.38 -16.95 9.35
N ARG A 95 1.95 -17.87 8.56
CA ARG A 95 2.22 -19.24 9.02
C ARG A 95 3.22 -19.26 10.17
N TRP A 96 4.28 -18.46 10.11
CA TRP A 96 5.25 -18.37 11.21
C TRP A 96 4.60 -17.90 12.52
N LEU A 97 3.68 -16.92 12.45
CA LEU A 97 2.92 -16.49 13.64
C LEU A 97 2.14 -17.66 14.26
N LYS A 98 1.42 -18.42 13.43
CA LYS A 98 0.61 -19.55 13.90
C LYS A 98 1.48 -20.70 14.43
N GLU A 99 2.45 -21.15 13.65
CA GLU A 99 3.19 -22.39 13.92
C GLU A 99 4.38 -22.23 14.89
N VAL A 100 5.05 -21.07 14.88
CA VAL A 100 6.28 -20.85 15.65
C VAL A 100 6.06 -19.92 16.83
N ALA A 101 5.39 -18.78 16.60
CA ALA A 101 5.08 -17.85 17.69
C ALA A 101 3.94 -18.38 18.59
N GLY A 102 3.11 -19.30 18.09
CA GLY A 102 1.98 -19.88 18.81
C GLY A 102 0.77 -18.95 18.89
N VAL A 103 0.61 -18.07 17.88
CA VAL A 103 -0.51 -17.13 17.79
C VAL A 103 -1.76 -17.88 17.33
N GLU A 104 -2.85 -17.71 18.08
CA GLU A 104 -4.15 -18.30 17.78
C GLU A 104 -4.99 -17.39 16.88
N ARG A 105 -4.86 -16.07 17.02
CA ARG A 105 -5.59 -15.07 16.22
C ARG A 105 -4.65 -14.09 15.53
N VAL A 106 -4.78 -13.98 14.21
CA VAL A 106 -3.98 -13.07 13.38
C VAL A 106 -4.83 -11.87 12.97
N VAL A 107 -4.32 -10.67 13.27
CA VAL A 107 -4.89 -9.40 12.80
C VAL A 107 -4.09 -8.92 11.60
N LEU A 108 -4.72 -8.86 10.43
CA LEU A 108 -4.09 -8.30 9.24
C LEU A 108 -4.20 -6.78 9.29
N LEU A 109 -3.06 -6.08 9.37
CA LEU A 109 -3.01 -4.63 9.41
C LEU A 109 -2.47 -4.10 8.07
N GLY A 110 -3.37 -3.51 7.28
CA GLY A 110 -3.03 -2.78 6.06
C GLY A 110 -2.84 -1.30 6.35
N ASN A 111 -1.59 -0.83 6.40
CA ASN A 111 -1.27 0.59 6.56
C ASN A 111 -0.78 1.22 5.25
N SER A 112 -1.26 2.43 4.91
CA SER A 112 -0.85 3.15 3.70
C SER A 112 -1.09 2.31 2.44
N GLY A 113 -0.08 2.13 1.59
CA GLY A 113 -0.15 1.20 0.45
C GLY A 113 -0.49 -0.23 0.89
N GLY A 114 -0.04 -0.65 2.08
CA GLY A 114 -0.35 -1.94 2.67
C GLY A 114 -1.85 -2.24 2.81
N GLY A 115 -2.73 -1.21 2.83
CA GLY A 115 -4.18 -1.38 2.85
C GLY A 115 -4.70 -2.31 1.75
N SER A 116 -4.50 -1.91 0.50
CA SER A 116 -4.88 -2.72 -0.68
C SER A 116 -4.14 -4.07 -0.75
N LEU A 117 -2.88 -4.13 -0.32
CA LEU A 117 -2.08 -5.36 -0.33
C LEU A 117 -2.61 -6.40 0.66
N MET A 118 -2.86 -6.00 1.90
CA MET A 118 -3.36 -6.88 2.95
C MET A 118 -4.83 -7.27 2.69
N ALA A 119 -5.61 -6.39 2.04
CA ALA A 119 -6.93 -6.74 1.55
C ALA A 119 -6.87 -7.83 0.47
N ALA A 120 -5.96 -7.70 -0.50
CA ALA A 120 -5.72 -8.73 -1.52
C ALA A 120 -5.28 -10.05 -0.90
N TYR A 121 -4.39 -10.02 0.10
CA TYR A 121 -4.00 -11.21 0.86
C TYR A 121 -5.20 -11.90 1.50
N GLN A 122 -6.02 -11.17 2.28
CA GLN A 122 -7.19 -11.74 2.95
C GLN A 122 -8.19 -12.30 1.94
N SER A 123 -8.48 -11.54 0.89
CA SER A 123 -9.38 -11.97 -0.19
C SER A 123 -8.89 -13.26 -0.86
N GLN A 124 -7.59 -13.37 -1.12
CA GLN A 124 -6.97 -14.55 -1.72
C GLN A 124 -6.99 -15.76 -0.77
N ALA A 125 -6.77 -15.54 0.52
CA ALA A 125 -6.75 -16.59 1.54
C ALA A 125 -8.14 -17.18 1.83
N VAL A 126 -9.20 -16.37 1.73
CA VAL A 126 -10.58 -16.83 1.91
C VAL A 126 -11.09 -17.56 0.67
N GLU A 127 -10.91 -16.98 -0.52
CA GLU A 127 -11.35 -17.59 -1.77
C GLU A 127 -10.42 -17.14 -2.91
N PRO A 128 -9.52 -18.03 -3.39
CA PRO A 128 -8.54 -17.71 -4.43
C PRO A 128 -9.13 -17.02 -5.65
N ASN A 129 -8.60 -15.85 -6.00
CA ASN A 129 -9.12 -14.99 -7.07
C ASN A 129 -8.03 -14.20 -7.83
N VAL A 130 -6.79 -14.14 -7.30
CA VAL A 130 -5.69 -13.42 -7.94
C VAL A 130 -5.17 -14.19 -9.14
N LEU A 131 -5.13 -13.51 -10.29
CA LEU A 131 -4.63 -14.04 -11.54
C LEU A 131 -3.15 -13.69 -11.76
N PRO A 132 -2.39 -14.50 -12.51
CA PRO A 132 -1.03 -14.16 -12.88
C PRO A 132 -0.98 -12.87 -13.70
N THR A 133 0.06 -12.07 -13.48
CA THR A 133 0.35 -10.92 -14.36
C THR A 133 0.55 -11.38 -15.81
N ALA A 134 0.20 -10.56 -16.80
CA ALA A 134 0.23 -10.90 -18.23
C ALA A 134 1.49 -11.67 -18.66
N GLY A 135 1.34 -12.92 -19.11
CA GLY A 135 2.44 -13.79 -19.52
C GLY A 135 3.21 -14.48 -18.37
N GLY A 136 2.77 -14.30 -17.13
CA GLY A 136 3.21 -15.03 -15.95
C GLY A 136 2.54 -16.40 -15.82
N ARG A 137 3.00 -17.19 -14.84
CA ARG A 137 2.42 -18.49 -14.51
C ARG A 137 1.71 -18.40 -13.16
N PRO A 138 0.65 -19.21 -12.93
CA PRO A 138 0.06 -19.36 -11.60
C PRO A 138 1.10 -19.68 -10.53
N VAL A 139 0.97 -19.02 -9.39
CA VAL A 139 1.76 -19.29 -8.19
C VAL A 139 0.97 -20.27 -7.32
N GLU A 140 1.46 -21.49 -7.14
CA GLU A 140 0.76 -22.50 -6.34
C GLU A 140 0.66 -22.10 -4.86
N ALA A 141 1.69 -21.42 -4.34
CA ALA A 141 1.77 -21.04 -2.93
C ALA A 141 0.64 -20.11 -2.46
N ILE A 142 -0.10 -19.46 -3.37
CA ILE A 142 -1.25 -18.60 -3.01
C ILE A 142 -2.59 -19.35 -2.99
N GLN A 143 -2.64 -20.63 -3.33
CA GLN A 143 -3.88 -21.42 -3.33
C GLN A 143 -4.29 -21.88 -1.92
N HIS A 144 -3.35 -21.88 -0.98
CA HIS A 144 -3.51 -22.40 0.38
C HIS A 144 -2.93 -21.43 1.41
N LEU A 145 -3.37 -20.16 1.36
CA LEU A 145 -2.97 -19.15 2.33
C LEU A 145 -3.84 -19.24 3.58
N ASP A 146 -3.21 -19.00 4.73
CA ASP A 146 -3.89 -18.83 6.00
C ASP A 146 -4.60 -17.47 6.05
N ALA A 147 -5.93 -17.48 6.21
CA ALA A 147 -6.66 -16.24 6.45
C ALA A 147 -6.35 -15.67 7.84
N GLY A 148 -6.47 -14.35 7.97
CA GLY A 148 -6.52 -13.66 9.24
C GLY A 148 -7.94 -13.62 9.84
N ASP A 149 -8.00 -13.42 11.14
CA ASP A 149 -9.22 -13.45 11.95
C ASP A 149 -9.87 -12.06 12.07
N LEU A 150 -9.07 -10.99 11.95
CA LEU A 150 -9.49 -9.59 12.00
C LEU A 150 -8.75 -8.79 10.93
N PHE A 151 -9.37 -7.71 10.44
CA PHE A 151 -8.76 -6.82 9.44
C PHE A 151 -8.75 -5.36 9.93
N VAL A 152 -7.60 -4.70 9.85
CA VAL A 152 -7.44 -3.27 10.20
C VAL A 152 -6.84 -2.54 9.01
N ALA A 153 -7.55 -1.53 8.50
CA ALA A 153 -7.04 -0.56 7.54
C ALA A 153 -6.66 0.72 8.28
N LEU A 154 -5.39 1.12 8.23
CA LEU A 154 -4.87 2.31 8.92
C LEU A 154 -4.30 3.31 7.92
N ALA A 155 -4.85 4.52 7.83
CA ALA A 155 -4.42 5.54 6.86
C ALA A 155 -4.17 4.92 5.47
N ALA A 156 -5.11 4.09 5.01
CA ALA A 156 -4.90 3.14 3.94
C ALA A 156 -5.27 3.74 2.57
N HIS A 157 -4.50 3.39 1.56
CA HIS A 157 -4.77 3.75 0.17
C HIS A 157 -5.83 2.82 -0.45
N SER A 158 -6.63 3.39 -1.36
CA SER A 158 -7.63 2.67 -2.17
C SER A 158 -7.03 1.69 -3.18
N GLY A 159 -5.78 1.90 -3.60
CA GLY A 159 -5.04 0.99 -4.48
C GLY A 159 -3.83 1.67 -5.11
N ARG A 160 -2.83 0.88 -5.53
CA ARG A 160 -1.64 1.42 -6.21
C ARG A 160 -1.95 2.07 -7.55
N PRO A 161 -2.82 1.52 -8.43
CA PRO A 161 -3.05 2.14 -9.73
C PRO A 161 -3.88 3.43 -9.61
N GLU A 162 -4.86 3.50 -8.69
CA GLU A 162 -5.62 4.72 -8.42
C GLU A 162 -4.74 5.81 -7.81
N VAL A 163 -3.94 5.48 -6.79
CA VAL A 163 -3.03 6.44 -6.15
C VAL A 163 -2.03 6.99 -7.16
N LEU A 164 -1.33 6.13 -7.91
CA LEU A 164 -0.37 6.61 -8.90
C LEU A 164 -1.04 7.49 -9.95
N THR A 165 -2.22 7.10 -10.44
CA THR A 165 -2.92 7.89 -11.45
C THR A 165 -3.39 9.23 -10.91
N ASN A 166 -3.87 9.29 -9.66
CA ASN A 166 -4.27 10.56 -9.06
C ASN A 166 -3.08 11.47 -8.79
N TRP A 167 -1.87 10.93 -8.63
CA TRP A 167 -0.66 11.69 -8.33
C TRP A 167 0.20 12.00 -9.55
N MET A 168 0.04 11.28 -10.67
CA MET A 168 0.86 11.55 -11.87
C MET A 168 0.51 12.89 -12.50
N ASP A 169 1.53 13.60 -12.96
CA ASP A 169 1.36 14.86 -13.66
C ASP A 169 0.94 14.60 -15.12
N PRO A 170 -0.29 14.92 -15.52
CA PRO A 170 -0.76 14.65 -16.88
C PRO A 170 -0.21 15.64 -17.91
N SER A 171 0.51 16.68 -17.49
CA SER A 171 1.14 17.63 -18.40
C SER A 171 2.38 17.06 -19.08
N VAL A 172 2.94 15.93 -18.63
CA VAL A 172 4.03 15.25 -19.34
C VAL A 172 3.51 14.75 -20.70
N THR A 173 4.09 15.27 -21.78
CA THR A 173 3.68 14.94 -23.16
C THR A 173 4.56 13.88 -23.81
N ASP A 174 5.78 13.69 -23.31
CA ASP A 174 6.73 12.67 -23.74
C ASP A 174 7.34 11.96 -22.52
N GLU A 175 7.08 10.65 -22.38
CA GLU A 175 7.61 9.85 -21.26
C GLU A 175 9.13 9.65 -21.32
N THR A 176 9.80 10.04 -22.41
CA THR A 176 11.26 10.02 -22.57
C THR A 176 11.92 11.36 -22.29
N ASP A 177 11.14 12.43 -22.09
CA ASP A 177 11.61 13.76 -21.73
C ASP A 177 10.90 14.27 -20.47
N ALA A 178 11.61 14.23 -19.34
CA ALA A 178 11.11 14.70 -18.06
C ALA A 178 10.80 16.21 -18.03
N LEU A 179 11.32 17.00 -19.00
CA LEU A 179 11.06 18.42 -19.14
C LEU A 179 9.83 18.71 -20.03
N SER A 180 9.28 17.70 -20.69
CA SER A 180 8.10 17.86 -21.52
C SER A 180 6.91 18.33 -20.68
N VAL A 181 6.19 19.33 -21.19
CA VAL A 181 5.07 19.95 -20.48
C VAL A 181 4.02 20.47 -21.45
N ASP A 182 2.77 20.13 -21.21
CA ASP A 182 1.58 20.79 -21.73
C ASP A 182 1.18 21.94 -20.78
N PRO A 183 1.38 23.21 -21.16
CA PRO A 183 1.06 24.35 -20.31
C PRO A 183 -0.43 24.46 -19.94
N ASP A 184 -1.33 23.83 -20.70
CA ASP A 184 -2.78 23.88 -20.45
C ASP A 184 -3.23 22.79 -19.45
N LEU A 185 -2.30 21.93 -19.03
CA LEU A 185 -2.49 20.91 -17.99
C LEU A 185 -1.51 21.05 -16.82
N ASP A 186 -0.44 21.85 -16.93
CA ASP A 186 0.52 22.05 -15.84
C ASP A 186 -0.17 22.74 -14.64
N PRO A 187 -0.35 22.04 -13.50
CA PRO A 187 -1.05 22.59 -12.35
C PRO A 187 -0.18 23.59 -11.57
N PHE A 188 1.12 23.64 -11.83
CA PHE A 188 2.07 24.55 -11.18
C PHE A 188 2.36 25.80 -12.04
N GLY A 189 1.89 25.80 -13.29
CA GLY A 189 2.10 26.86 -14.24
C GLY A 189 1.17 28.06 -14.03
N PRO A 190 1.56 29.27 -14.50
CA PRO A 190 0.77 30.49 -14.33
C PRO A 190 -0.57 30.49 -15.08
N ARG A 191 -0.80 29.55 -16.00
CA ARG A 191 -2.06 29.40 -16.76
C ARG A 191 -3.16 28.73 -15.94
N ASN A 192 -2.79 27.92 -14.95
CA ASN A 192 -3.72 27.16 -14.13
C ASN A 192 -3.48 27.46 -12.64
N PRO A 193 -3.66 28.70 -12.17
CA PRO A 193 -3.46 29.02 -10.76
C PRO A 193 -4.56 28.39 -9.89
N ALA A 194 -4.20 27.87 -8.73
CA ALA A 194 -5.18 27.47 -7.71
C ALA A 194 -5.92 28.71 -7.14
N PRO A 195 -7.20 28.60 -6.73
CA PRO A 195 -8.02 27.38 -6.70
C PRO A 195 -8.48 26.92 -8.08
N TYR A 196 -8.56 25.60 -8.29
CA TYR A 196 -8.90 25.01 -9.57
C TYR A 196 -10.41 24.91 -9.74
N ASP A 197 -10.95 25.44 -10.84
CA ASP A 197 -12.36 25.27 -11.15
C ASP A 197 -12.73 23.82 -11.53
N ALA A 198 -14.03 23.53 -11.53
CA ALA A 198 -14.53 22.19 -11.82
C ALA A 198 -14.23 21.72 -13.26
N GLU A 199 -14.07 22.64 -14.22
CA GLU A 199 -13.76 22.27 -15.60
C GLU A 199 -12.32 21.81 -15.74
N PHE A 200 -11.36 22.56 -15.18
CA PHE A 200 -9.96 22.18 -15.12
C PHE A 200 -9.80 20.86 -14.39
N GLN A 201 -10.42 20.69 -13.21
CA GLN A 201 -10.37 19.43 -12.47
C GLN A 201 -10.83 18.24 -13.31
N ARG A 202 -11.95 18.35 -14.04
CA ARG A 202 -12.44 17.26 -14.91
C ARG A 202 -11.45 16.93 -16.03
N ARG A 203 -10.95 17.95 -16.74
CA ARG A 203 -9.94 17.78 -17.80
C ARG A 203 -8.66 17.15 -17.28
N TYR A 204 -8.18 17.61 -16.14
CA TYR A 204 -6.97 17.13 -15.49
C TYR A 204 -7.08 15.65 -15.10
N ARG A 205 -8.16 15.25 -14.43
CA ARG A 205 -8.40 13.84 -14.06
C ARG A 205 -8.56 12.94 -15.29
N ALA A 206 -9.19 13.43 -16.36
CA ALA A 206 -9.28 12.68 -17.61
C ALA A 206 -7.89 12.48 -18.24
N ALA A 207 -7.05 13.52 -18.24
CA ALA A 207 -5.70 13.46 -18.79
C ALA A 207 -4.77 12.54 -17.96
N GLN A 208 -4.92 12.50 -16.63
CA GLN A 208 -4.21 11.55 -15.76
C GLN A 208 -4.53 10.10 -16.13
N ARG A 209 -5.83 9.78 -16.26
CA ARG A 209 -6.27 8.46 -16.70
C ARG A 209 -5.74 8.14 -18.10
N ALA A 210 -5.82 9.08 -19.03
CA ALA A 210 -5.29 8.90 -20.38
C ALA A 210 -3.77 8.62 -20.38
N ARG A 211 -2.99 9.27 -19.51
CA ARG A 211 -1.55 8.99 -19.35
C ARG A 211 -1.31 7.56 -18.86
N ASN A 212 -2.02 7.11 -17.83
CA ASN A 212 -1.93 5.73 -17.35
C ASN A 212 -2.26 4.71 -18.45
N GLU A 213 -3.33 4.94 -19.22
CA GLU A 213 -3.73 4.06 -20.32
C GLU A 213 -2.68 4.02 -21.44
N ARG A 214 -2.10 5.17 -21.85
CA ARG A 214 -1.02 5.21 -22.86
C ARG A 214 0.20 4.40 -22.44
N ILE A 215 0.64 4.53 -21.18
CA ILE A 215 1.78 3.75 -20.66
C ILE A 215 1.42 2.26 -20.61
N THR A 216 0.17 1.93 -20.26
CA THR A 216 -0.32 0.55 -20.25
C THR A 216 -0.33 -0.07 -21.64
N ASP A 217 -0.82 0.64 -22.65
CA ASP A 217 -0.80 0.19 -24.06
C ASP A 217 0.64 -0.04 -24.52
N TRP A 218 1.53 0.94 -24.29
CA TRP A 218 2.95 0.81 -24.61
C TRP A 218 3.59 -0.40 -23.91
N ALA A 219 3.28 -0.65 -22.63
CA ALA A 219 3.83 -1.77 -21.90
C ALA A 219 3.38 -3.13 -22.46
N LEU A 220 2.11 -3.24 -22.87
CA LEU A 220 1.55 -4.43 -23.51
C LEU A 220 2.16 -4.66 -24.90
N GLU A 221 2.21 -3.63 -25.74
CA GLU A 221 2.84 -3.68 -27.07
C GLU A 221 4.33 -4.04 -26.98
N ARG A 222 5.03 -3.48 -25.99
CA ARG A 222 6.43 -3.78 -25.77
C ARG A 222 6.63 -5.22 -25.32
N LEU A 223 5.82 -5.73 -24.40
CA LEU A 223 5.87 -7.15 -24.01
C LEU A 223 5.60 -8.07 -25.21
N ASP A 224 4.69 -7.69 -26.10
CA ASP A 224 4.39 -8.45 -27.31
C ASP A 224 5.58 -8.48 -28.27
N THR A 225 6.24 -7.33 -28.48
CA THR A 225 7.47 -7.19 -29.28
C THR A 225 8.61 -8.07 -28.74
N LEU A 226 8.68 -8.28 -27.42
CA LEU A 226 9.69 -9.14 -26.80
C LEU A 226 9.39 -10.65 -26.96
N ARG A 227 8.17 -11.04 -27.34
CA ARG A 227 7.83 -12.46 -27.57
C ARG A 227 8.70 -13.06 -28.66
N GLY A 228 9.22 -14.26 -28.41
CA GLY A 228 10.13 -14.96 -29.34
C GLY A 228 11.58 -14.45 -29.30
N THR A 229 11.88 -13.36 -28.58
CA THR A 229 13.25 -12.91 -28.33
C THR A 229 13.84 -13.56 -27.08
N ARG A 230 15.11 -13.28 -26.77
CA ARG A 230 15.75 -13.70 -25.50
C ARG A 230 15.34 -12.84 -24.31
N ALA A 231 14.90 -11.59 -24.55
CA ALA A 231 14.44 -10.69 -23.50
C ALA A 231 13.00 -11.05 -23.12
N ARG A 232 12.69 -11.00 -21.81
CA ARG A 232 11.38 -11.42 -21.27
C ARG A 232 10.58 -10.27 -20.62
N ASP A 233 11.27 -9.17 -20.37
CA ASP A 233 10.76 -7.96 -19.74
C ASP A 233 11.75 -6.80 -20.01
N GLN A 234 11.37 -5.57 -19.68
CA GLN A 234 12.19 -4.36 -19.81
C GLN A 234 11.92 -3.39 -18.66
N LEU A 235 12.98 -2.76 -18.14
CA LEU A 235 12.86 -1.63 -17.21
C LEU A 235 12.60 -0.32 -17.96
N PHE A 236 11.75 0.53 -17.40
CA PHE A 236 11.49 1.88 -17.87
C PHE A 236 11.24 2.84 -16.71
N GLN A 237 11.39 4.13 -16.98
CA GLN A 237 11.24 5.21 -15.99
C GLN A 237 9.87 5.87 -16.10
N LEU A 238 9.39 6.40 -14.98
CA LEU A 238 8.24 7.27 -14.88
C LEU A 238 8.63 8.56 -14.16
N HIS A 239 8.19 9.69 -14.70
CA HIS A 239 8.50 11.00 -14.15
C HIS A 239 7.25 11.70 -13.60
N ARG A 240 7.45 12.58 -12.61
CA ARG A 240 6.46 13.55 -12.11
C ARG A 240 5.20 12.89 -11.55
N THR A 241 5.29 12.40 -10.31
CA THR A 241 4.25 11.66 -9.60
C THR A 241 3.85 12.27 -8.25
N TRP A 242 3.86 13.60 -8.14
CA TRP A 242 3.41 14.38 -6.97
C TRP A 242 2.51 15.57 -7.36
N ALA A 243 1.55 15.32 -8.25
CA ALA A 243 0.71 16.34 -8.85
C ALA A 243 -0.80 16.07 -8.66
N ASP A 244 -1.20 15.43 -7.56
CA ASP A 244 -2.63 15.41 -7.21
C ASP A 244 -3.09 16.84 -6.87
N LEU A 245 -4.12 17.34 -7.56
CA LEU A 245 -4.64 18.69 -7.32
C LEU A 245 -5.01 18.94 -5.85
N ARG A 246 -5.39 17.91 -5.10
CA ARG A 246 -5.70 17.99 -3.66
C ARG A 246 -4.49 18.29 -2.78
N MET A 247 -3.28 18.02 -3.26
CA MET A 247 -2.04 18.40 -2.59
C MET A 247 -1.79 19.91 -2.69
N ILE A 248 -2.32 20.57 -3.73
CA ILE A 248 -2.05 21.97 -4.07
C ILE A 248 -3.20 22.86 -3.59
N ASP A 249 -4.43 22.50 -3.94
CA ASP A 249 -5.65 23.25 -3.63
C ASP A 249 -6.39 22.63 -2.42
N PRO A 250 -6.35 23.27 -1.23
CA PRO A 250 -7.02 22.75 -0.04
C PRO A 250 -8.55 22.84 -0.10
N ALA A 251 -9.12 23.59 -1.05
CA ALA A 251 -10.57 23.66 -1.24
C ALA A 251 -11.13 22.39 -1.88
N ILE A 252 -10.28 21.61 -2.58
CA ILE A 252 -10.66 20.29 -3.08
C ILE A 252 -10.59 19.32 -1.90
N GLU A 253 -11.75 18.83 -1.47
CA GLU A 253 -11.89 17.90 -0.33
C GLU A 253 -11.27 18.45 0.97
N PRO A 254 -11.83 19.51 1.58
CA PRO A 254 -11.23 20.16 2.75
C PRO A 254 -11.06 19.22 3.96
N SER A 255 -9.90 19.25 4.63
CA SER A 255 -9.59 18.42 5.80
C SER A 255 -8.63 19.12 6.78
N ASP A 256 -8.15 18.42 7.82
CA ASP A 256 -7.16 18.96 8.78
C ASP A 256 -5.74 19.04 8.19
N ARG A 257 -5.54 18.65 6.92
CA ARG A 257 -4.22 18.63 6.29
C ARG A 257 -3.63 20.02 6.13
N ARG A 258 -2.30 20.08 6.13
CA ARG A 258 -1.57 21.29 5.75
C ARG A 258 -1.85 21.63 4.28
N PRO A 259 -2.27 22.87 3.95
CA PRO A 259 -2.41 23.32 2.56
C PRO A 259 -1.09 23.29 1.79
N ASN A 260 -1.16 23.07 0.47
CA ASN A 260 -0.01 23.02 -0.44
C ASN A 260 1.13 22.10 0.08
N TRP A 261 0.79 20.84 0.36
CA TRP A 261 1.70 19.89 1.01
C TRP A 261 1.43 18.44 0.56
N CYS A 262 2.50 17.71 0.30
CA CYS A 262 2.51 16.25 0.10
C CYS A 262 3.52 15.61 1.07
N TYR A 263 3.69 14.28 1.01
CA TYR A 263 4.64 13.58 1.89
C TYR A 263 6.10 14.06 1.77
N LEU A 264 6.48 14.68 0.65
CA LEU A 264 7.83 15.23 0.40
C LEU A 264 7.91 16.76 0.57
N GLY A 265 6.86 17.38 1.10
CA GLY A 265 6.78 18.82 1.32
C GLY A 265 6.05 19.55 0.19
N ASP A 266 6.67 20.61 -0.32
CA ASP A 266 6.11 21.42 -1.42
C ASP A 266 5.85 20.54 -2.66
N PRO A 267 4.59 20.42 -3.15
CA PRO A 267 4.23 19.53 -4.24
C PRO A 267 4.97 19.83 -5.55
N ALA A 268 5.19 21.11 -5.90
CA ALA A 268 5.90 21.47 -7.12
C ALA A 268 7.36 20.96 -7.08
N ARG A 269 8.07 21.25 -5.99
CA ARG A 269 9.44 20.77 -5.78
C ARG A 269 9.51 19.25 -5.72
N ALA A 270 8.53 18.58 -5.09
CA ALA A 270 8.47 17.14 -5.03
C ALA A 270 8.25 16.51 -6.42
N ASN A 271 7.33 17.07 -7.20
CA ASN A 271 6.95 16.57 -8.52
C ASN A 271 8.10 16.65 -9.54
N TYR A 272 8.85 17.75 -9.52
CA TYR A 272 10.06 17.91 -10.34
C TYR A 272 11.32 17.32 -9.67
N GLY A 273 11.17 16.67 -8.50
CA GLY A 273 12.25 16.01 -7.78
C GLY A 273 12.48 14.56 -8.23
N MET A 274 13.47 13.92 -7.62
CA MET A 274 13.88 12.55 -7.96
C MET A 274 13.03 11.45 -7.27
N PHE A 275 12.32 11.79 -6.20
CA PHE A 275 11.72 10.81 -5.29
C PHE A 275 10.22 10.58 -5.57
N GLY A 276 9.87 10.18 -6.78
CA GLY A 276 8.48 9.78 -7.12
C GLY A 276 8.15 8.34 -6.71
N ILE A 277 6.85 8.02 -6.62
CA ILE A 277 6.39 6.62 -6.60
C ILE A 277 6.38 6.05 -8.02
N GLY A 278 6.71 4.77 -8.18
CA GLY A 278 6.70 4.08 -9.48
C GLY A 278 7.76 4.58 -10.48
N THR A 279 8.76 5.34 -10.03
CA THR A 279 9.79 5.98 -10.88
C THR A 279 10.58 5.03 -11.75
N LEU A 280 10.69 3.76 -11.33
CA LEU A 280 11.26 2.70 -12.12
C LEU A 280 10.35 1.47 -12.03
N SER A 281 10.03 0.87 -13.17
CA SER A 281 9.20 -0.33 -13.24
C SER A 281 9.69 -1.24 -14.36
N THR A 282 9.56 -2.57 -14.18
CA THR A 282 9.48 -3.44 -15.35
C THR A 282 8.10 -3.33 -16.02
N LEU A 283 7.96 -3.80 -17.26
CA LEU A 283 6.66 -3.84 -17.94
C LEU A 283 5.65 -4.68 -17.14
N ARG A 284 6.11 -5.80 -16.55
CA ARG A 284 5.24 -6.66 -15.73
C ARG A 284 4.87 -6.00 -14.40
N THR A 285 5.79 -5.30 -13.75
CA THR A 285 5.47 -4.53 -12.54
C THR A 285 4.41 -3.46 -12.83
N TRP A 286 4.54 -2.74 -13.95
CA TRP A 286 3.51 -1.79 -14.37
C TRP A 286 2.14 -2.45 -14.50
N LEU A 287 2.04 -3.56 -15.22
CA LEU A 287 0.79 -4.27 -15.40
C LEU A 287 0.25 -4.91 -14.12
N SER A 288 1.11 -5.32 -13.19
CA SER A 288 0.73 -5.95 -11.92
C SER A 288 0.26 -4.94 -10.88
N MET A 289 0.84 -3.74 -10.86
CA MET A 289 0.72 -2.79 -9.74
C MET A 289 0.14 -1.44 -10.14
N TRP A 290 0.48 -0.90 -11.31
CA TRP A 290 0.28 0.51 -11.65
C TRP A 290 -0.79 0.80 -12.70
N SER A 291 -1.02 -0.15 -13.61
CA SER A 291 -2.04 -0.06 -14.65
C SER A 291 -3.45 -0.03 -14.05
N LEU A 292 -4.24 1.00 -14.36
CA LEU A 292 -5.67 1.04 -14.00
C LEU A 292 -6.46 -0.12 -14.63
N ARG A 293 -6.01 -0.59 -15.79
CA ARG A 293 -6.72 -1.60 -16.58
C ARG A 293 -6.47 -3.03 -16.12
N THR A 294 -5.25 -3.32 -15.65
CA THR A 294 -4.78 -4.70 -15.45
C THR A 294 -4.32 -5.01 -14.03
N SER A 295 -4.02 -3.99 -13.23
CA SER A 295 -3.54 -4.20 -11.86
C SER A 295 -4.62 -4.79 -10.98
N GLN A 296 -4.23 -5.78 -10.17
CA GLN A 296 -5.05 -6.33 -9.10
C GLN A 296 -4.66 -5.72 -7.74
N CYS A 297 -3.76 -4.73 -7.71
CA CYS A 297 -3.38 -4.00 -6.51
C CYS A 297 -4.42 -2.93 -6.14
N ILE A 298 -5.69 -3.30 -6.16
CA ILE A 298 -6.88 -2.45 -5.96
C ILE A 298 -7.67 -2.95 -4.76
N ALA A 299 -8.09 -2.07 -3.85
CA ALA A 299 -8.71 -2.52 -2.61
C ALA A 299 -10.16 -2.99 -2.80
N ALA A 300 -10.97 -2.26 -3.59
CA ALA A 300 -12.43 -2.43 -3.60
C ALA A 300 -12.92 -3.88 -3.86
N PRO A 301 -12.46 -4.62 -4.90
CA PRO A 301 -12.90 -5.99 -5.12
C PRO A 301 -12.48 -6.95 -4.01
N HIS A 302 -11.32 -6.70 -3.39
CA HIS A 302 -10.81 -7.54 -2.32
C HIS A 302 -11.52 -7.26 -0.99
N LEU A 303 -11.78 -5.99 -0.65
CA LEU A 303 -12.55 -5.61 0.53
C LEU A 303 -13.97 -6.18 0.51
N ALA A 304 -14.58 -6.29 -0.68
CA ALA A 304 -15.89 -6.91 -0.88
C ALA A 304 -15.92 -8.41 -0.56
N ARG A 305 -14.76 -9.03 -0.30
CA ARG A 305 -14.60 -10.44 0.07
C ARG A 305 -14.13 -10.62 1.52
N ILE A 306 -13.91 -9.52 2.26
CA ILE A 306 -13.53 -9.55 3.67
C ILE A 306 -14.80 -9.50 4.52
N THR A 307 -15.15 -10.64 5.13
CA THR A 307 -16.34 -10.77 6.01
C THR A 307 -15.99 -10.83 7.50
N VAL A 308 -14.71 -10.95 7.84
CA VAL A 308 -14.23 -10.90 9.23
C VAL A 308 -14.40 -9.50 9.82
N PRO A 309 -14.53 -9.35 11.16
CA PRO A 309 -14.63 -8.04 11.77
C PRO A 309 -13.51 -7.10 11.30
N SER A 310 -13.89 -5.88 10.96
CA SER A 310 -13.00 -4.94 10.29
C SER A 310 -13.01 -3.54 10.92
N LEU A 311 -11.86 -2.90 10.99
CA LEU A 311 -11.70 -1.53 11.46
C LEU A 311 -11.00 -0.69 10.40
N VAL A 312 -11.54 0.49 10.10
CA VAL A 312 -10.86 1.53 9.32
C VAL A 312 -10.49 2.66 10.28
N VAL A 313 -9.22 3.03 10.34
CA VAL A 313 -8.72 4.17 11.11
C VAL A 313 -8.14 5.20 10.14
N HIS A 314 -8.77 6.37 10.05
CA HIS A 314 -8.35 7.46 9.17
C HIS A 314 -7.64 8.57 9.93
N ALA A 315 -6.54 9.08 9.36
CA ALA A 315 -5.80 10.21 9.90
C ALA A 315 -6.26 11.50 9.18
N THR A 316 -6.98 12.39 9.86
CA THR A 316 -7.70 13.50 9.19
C THR A 316 -6.78 14.61 8.66
N ALA A 317 -5.52 14.66 9.12
CA ALA A 317 -4.50 15.60 8.64
C ALA A 317 -3.49 14.94 7.68
N ASP A 318 -3.82 13.77 7.16
CA ASP A 318 -3.04 13.08 6.14
C ASP A 318 -2.97 13.92 4.84
N ALA A 319 -1.77 14.01 4.28
CA ALA A 319 -1.49 14.83 3.11
C ALA A 319 -1.86 14.16 1.78
N CYS A 320 -1.92 12.81 1.74
CA CYS A 320 -2.16 12.09 0.49
C CYS A 320 -3.13 10.90 0.60
N VAL A 321 -3.68 10.61 1.79
CA VAL A 321 -4.91 9.81 1.96
C VAL A 321 -6.02 10.74 2.41
N TYR A 322 -7.15 10.75 1.70
CA TYR A 322 -8.21 11.71 1.96
C TYR A 322 -9.46 11.03 2.55
N ASP A 323 -10.40 11.83 3.07
CA ASP A 323 -11.65 11.34 3.67
C ASP A 323 -12.40 10.39 2.72
N SER A 324 -12.43 10.72 1.43
CA SER A 324 -13.06 9.91 0.39
C SER A 324 -12.39 8.54 0.18
N ASP A 325 -11.08 8.42 0.44
CA ASP A 325 -10.38 7.14 0.40
C ASP A 325 -10.83 6.28 1.58
N ALA A 326 -10.88 6.83 2.80
CA ALA A 326 -11.35 6.12 3.98
C ALA A 326 -12.82 5.67 3.87
N ASP A 327 -13.69 6.56 3.39
CA ASP A 327 -15.09 6.26 3.10
C ASP A 327 -15.23 5.17 2.05
N ALA A 328 -14.39 5.20 1.00
CA ALA A 328 -14.38 4.16 -0.02
C ALA A 328 -13.97 2.81 0.57
N LEU A 329 -12.92 2.74 1.38
CA LEU A 329 -12.51 1.49 2.04
C LEU A 329 -13.65 0.96 2.93
N PHE A 330 -14.21 1.81 3.79
CA PHE A 330 -15.28 1.43 4.70
C PHE A 330 -16.53 0.91 3.98
N ARG A 331 -16.92 1.58 2.87
CA ARG A 331 -18.09 1.19 2.08
C ARG A 331 -17.91 -0.17 1.40
N HIS A 332 -16.73 -0.45 0.85
CA HIS A 332 -16.48 -1.70 0.11
C HIS A 332 -16.23 -2.91 1.01
N LEU A 333 -15.89 -2.73 2.28
CA LEU A 333 -15.79 -3.85 3.24
C LEU A 333 -17.10 -4.60 3.35
N ALA A 334 -17.08 -5.91 3.09
CA ALA A 334 -18.24 -6.79 3.22
C ALA A 334 -18.55 -7.21 4.66
N ALA A 335 -17.64 -6.91 5.61
CA ALA A 335 -17.79 -7.25 7.01
C ALA A 335 -19.08 -6.67 7.61
N PRO A 336 -19.93 -7.50 8.25
CA PRO A 336 -21.12 -7.01 8.94
C PRO A 336 -20.76 -6.23 10.21
N ASP A 337 -19.71 -6.67 10.91
CA ASP A 337 -19.08 -5.93 12.01
C ASP A 337 -17.93 -5.10 11.46
N LYS A 338 -18.22 -3.83 11.16
CA LYS A 338 -17.20 -2.86 10.75
C LYS A 338 -17.38 -1.51 11.41
N ARG A 339 -16.26 -0.85 11.74
CA ARG A 339 -16.23 0.52 12.25
C ARG A 339 -15.27 1.39 11.44
N LEU A 340 -15.59 2.68 11.34
CA LEU A 340 -14.71 3.72 10.83
C LEU A 340 -14.45 4.68 11.98
N GLU A 341 -13.18 4.88 12.29
CA GLU A 341 -12.71 5.75 13.35
C GLU A 341 -11.74 6.78 12.76
N THR A 342 -11.67 7.95 13.37
CA THR A 342 -10.80 9.04 12.91
C THR A 342 -9.85 9.48 14.01
N VAL A 343 -8.60 9.77 13.65
CA VAL A 343 -7.59 10.36 14.52
C VAL A 343 -7.11 11.65 13.86
N LYS A 344 -7.14 12.77 14.58
CA LYS A 344 -6.56 14.01 14.08
C LYS A 344 -5.04 13.95 14.14
N SER A 345 -4.42 13.51 13.05
CA SER A 345 -2.97 13.36 12.94
C SER A 345 -2.51 13.27 11.48
N ASP A 346 -1.20 13.36 11.25
CA ASP A 346 -0.58 13.09 9.95
C ASP A 346 -0.60 11.59 9.58
N HIS A 347 -0.12 11.28 8.37
CA HIS A 347 -0.07 9.92 7.81
C HIS A 347 0.64 8.89 8.70
N TYR A 348 1.67 9.30 9.44
CA TYR A 348 2.50 8.43 10.28
C TYR A 348 2.16 8.54 11.77
N LEU A 349 1.06 9.22 12.06
CA LEU A 349 0.57 9.53 13.38
C LEU A 349 1.61 10.23 14.26
N GLN A 350 2.50 11.04 13.69
CA GLN A 350 3.58 11.68 14.46
C GLN A 350 3.08 12.92 15.20
N GLU A 351 2.33 13.77 14.50
CA GLU A 351 1.86 15.03 15.04
C GLU A 351 0.32 15.03 15.22
N PRO A 352 -0.21 15.54 16.35
CA PRO A 352 0.51 15.94 17.56
C PRO A 352 1.08 14.76 18.35
N ASP A 353 2.11 15.01 19.16
CA ASP A 353 2.69 14.01 20.07
C ASP A 353 1.63 13.17 20.82
N GLY A 354 1.83 11.86 20.84
CA GLY A 354 0.96 10.91 21.53
C GLY A 354 -0.12 10.25 20.65
N THR A 355 -0.32 10.70 19.41
CA THR A 355 -1.31 10.13 18.48
C THR A 355 -1.06 8.66 18.13
N ARG A 356 0.19 8.19 18.10
CA ARG A 356 0.49 6.74 17.98
C ARG A 356 -0.06 5.92 19.14
N SER A 357 0.08 6.43 20.38
CA SER A 357 -0.48 5.75 21.55
C SER A 357 -2.00 5.75 21.47
N LEU A 358 -2.62 6.89 21.13
CA LEU A 358 -4.07 7.00 20.96
C LEU A 358 -4.61 6.00 19.91
N ALA A 359 -3.96 5.92 18.75
CA ALA A 359 -4.35 4.97 17.71
C ALA A 359 -4.15 3.52 18.16
N ALA A 360 -3.08 3.22 18.89
CA ALA A 360 -2.86 1.90 19.45
C ALA A 360 -3.91 1.53 20.52
N ASP A 361 -4.34 2.47 21.37
CA ASP A 361 -5.44 2.27 22.32
C ASP A 361 -6.74 1.95 21.59
N LEU A 362 -7.06 2.74 20.57
CA LEU A 362 -8.26 2.55 19.76
C LEU A 362 -8.29 1.16 19.12
N ILE A 363 -7.19 0.77 18.45
CA ILE A 363 -7.08 -0.54 17.80
C ILE A 363 -7.11 -1.67 18.84
N ALA A 364 -6.38 -1.54 19.95
CA ALA A 364 -6.32 -2.56 21.01
C ALA A 364 -7.67 -2.79 21.69
N ASN A 365 -8.41 -1.71 22.00
CA ASN A 365 -9.74 -1.79 22.59
C ASN A 365 -10.71 -2.45 21.62
N TRP A 366 -10.66 -2.09 20.34
CA TRP A 366 -11.48 -2.72 19.31
C TRP A 366 -11.19 -4.22 19.15
N VAL A 367 -9.91 -4.64 19.22
CA VAL A 367 -9.54 -6.06 19.20
C VAL A 367 -10.04 -6.76 20.47
N ALA A 368 -9.86 -6.17 21.65
CA ALA A 368 -10.28 -6.75 22.93
C ALA A 368 -11.79 -7.01 23.01
N GLU A 369 -12.63 -6.19 22.37
CA GLU A 369 -14.07 -6.44 22.25
C GLU A 369 -14.42 -7.73 21.47
N ARG A 370 -13.48 -8.26 20.68
CA ARG A 370 -13.65 -9.39 19.74
C ARG A 370 -12.80 -10.61 20.11
N THR A 371 -11.88 -10.46 21.06
CA THR A 371 -11.04 -11.52 21.57
C THR A 371 -11.39 -11.77 23.05
N PRO A 372 -11.97 -12.92 23.41
CA PRO A 372 -12.37 -13.24 24.78
C PRO A 372 -11.20 -13.42 25.75
#